data_AF-A0A9E5QBJ2-F1
#
_entry.id   AF-A0A9E5QBJ2-F1
#
_cell.length_a   1.000
_cell.length_b   1.000
_cell.length_c   1.000
_cell.angle_alpha   90.00
_cell.angle_beta   90.00
_cell.angle_gamma   90.00
#
_symmetry.space_group_name_H-M   'P 1'
#
loop_
_entity.id
_entity.type
_entity.pdbx_description
1 polymer ?
#
loop_
_entity_poly.entity_id
_entity_poly.type
_entity_poly.pdbx_seq_one_letter_code
_entity_poly.pdbx_strand_id
1 'polypeptide(L)'
;MSHLAHAYSKYELLFTPHLIPTLRDLRGEEWEGLVDALSDLPETHPDALAFSLMMIDLDGCLTCEMDSYRAQRGCAQCARQAVLSFKGTDTQLIKQFNQAKQEINRKMEELPPVMHLQTA
;
A
#
# COMPACT_ATOMS: atom_id res chain seq x y z
N MET A 1 -5.96 -30.79 0.02
CA MET A 1 -6.67 -29.49 0.02
C MET A 1 -5.66 -28.33 0.04
N SER A 2 -4.84 -28.16 -1.01
CA SER A 2 -3.77 -27.14 -1.02
C SER A 2 -3.59 -26.40 -2.35
N HIS A 3 -4.33 -26.76 -3.41
CA HIS A 3 -4.18 -26.12 -4.72
C HIS A 3 -4.95 -24.80 -4.89
N LEU A 4 -5.88 -24.47 -3.99
CA LEU A 4 -6.67 -23.23 -4.07
C LEU A 4 -5.98 -22.04 -3.37
N ALA A 5 -5.22 -22.25 -2.30
CA ALA A 5 -4.53 -21.17 -1.59
C ALA A 5 -3.50 -20.44 -2.47
N HIS A 6 -2.82 -21.18 -3.36
CA HIS A 6 -1.84 -20.62 -4.28
C HIS A 6 -2.46 -19.84 -5.45
N ALA A 7 -3.72 -20.11 -5.78
CA ALA A 7 -4.43 -19.40 -6.84
C ALA A 7 -4.84 -17.99 -6.39
N TYR A 8 -5.08 -17.77 -5.08
CA TYR A 8 -5.51 -16.47 -4.55
C TYR A 8 -4.37 -15.61 -3.98
N SER A 9 -3.20 -16.17 -3.67
CA SER A 9 -2.06 -15.35 -3.19
C SER A 9 -1.47 -14.43 -4.27
N LYS A 10 -1.78 -14.67 -5.56
CA LYS A 10 -1.38 -13.79 -6.66
C LYS A 10 -2.32 -12.61 -6.90
N TYR A 11 -3.50 -12.62 -6.28
CA TYR A 11 -4.52 -11.60 -6.45
C TYR A 11 -4.74 -10.85 -5.14
N GLU A 12 -3.68 -10.25 -4.63
CA GLU A 12 -3.88 -9.10 -3.75
C GLU A 12 -4.71 -8.10 -4.54
N LEU A 13 -5.91 -7.81 -4.06
CA LEU A 13 -6.85 -6.92 -4.75
C LEU A 13 -6.48 -5.45 -4.50
N LEU A 14 -5.76 -5.19 -3.41
CA LEU A 14 -5.36 -3.89 -2.94
C LEU A 14 -3.85 -3.88 -2.70
N PHE A 15 -3.25 -2.70 -2.74
CA PHE A 15 -1.88 -2.51 -2.31
C PHE A 15 -1.73 -2.88 -0.82
N THR A 16 -0.64 -3.57 -0.51
CA THR A 16 -0.32 -4.13 0.82
C THR A 16 1.06 -3.65 1.29
N PRO A 17 1.30 -3.55 2.62
CA PRO A 17 2.56 -3.03 3.15
C PRO A 17 3.84 -3.75 2.70
N HIS A 18 3.82 -5.07 2.49
CA HIS A 18 5.03 -5.79 2.05
C HIS A 18 5.49 -5.42 0.62
N LEU A 19 4.67 -4.71 -0.16
CA LEU A 19 5.05 -4.18 -1.47
C LEU A 19 5.85 -2.87 -1.36
N ILE A 20 5.85 -2.19 -0.21
CA ILE A 20 6.54 -0.90 0.01
C ILE A 20 8.02 -0.94 -0.43
N PRO A 21 8.84 -1.94 -0.04
CA PRO A 21 10.27 -1.96 -0.41
C PRO A 21 10.49 -2.04 -1.93
N THR A 22 9.53 -2.59 -2.67
CA THR A 22 9.61 -2.73 -4.13
C THR A 22 9.53 -1.38 -4.87
N LEU A 23 9.19 -0.30 -4.15
CA LEU A 23 9.01 1.03 -4.70
C LEU A 23 10.22 1.96 -4.48
N ARG A 24 11.23 1.51 -3.74
CA ARG A 24 12.36 2.33 -3.28
C ARG A 24 13.02 3.10 -4.42
N ASP A 25 13.55 2.38 -5.40
CA ASP A 25 14.43 2.95 -6.44
C ASP A 25 13.64 3.55 -7.64
N LEU A 26 12.41 4.03 -7.42
CA LEU A 26 11.55 4.53 -8.50
C LEU A 26 11.66 6.05 -8.70
N ARG A 27 12.10 6.80 -7.70
CA ARG A 27 12.13 8.27 -7.69
C ARG A 27 13.37 8.79 -6.94
N GLY A 28 13.41 10.06 -6.56
CA GLY A 28 14.58 10.69 -5.96
C GLY A 28 14.73 10.40 -4.45
N GLU A 29 15.75 11.02 -3.85
CA GLU A 29 16.18 10.75 -2.46
C GLU A 29 15.07 10.95 -1.41
N GLU A 30 14.19 11.95 -1.59
CA GLU A 30 13.07 12.17 -0.66
C GLU A 30 12.10 10.98 -0.65
N TRP A 31 11.84 10.39 -1.81
CA TRP A 31 11.00 9.21 -1.94
C TRP A 31 11.69 7.96 -1.39
N GLU A 32 12.97 7.75 -1.73
CA GLU A 32 13.76 6.65 -1.17
C GLU A 32 13.76 6.68 0.36
N GLY A 33 14.01 7.86 0.95
CA GLY A 33 14.01 8.02 2.41
C GLY A 33 12.67 7.72 3.06
N LEU A 34 11.54 8.05 2.41
CA LEU A 34 10.22 7.65 2.87
C LEU A 34 10.05 6.12 2.81
N VAL A 35 10.38 5.50 1.67
CA VAL A 35 10.23 4.05 1.49
C VAL A 35 11.09 3.26 2.47
N ASP A 36 12.35 3.68 2.68
CA ASP A 36 13.27 3.04 3.62
C ASP A 36 12.71 3.11 5.05
N ALA A 37 12.22 4.27 5.48
CA ALA A 37 11.65 4.45 6.83
C ALA A 37 10.40 3.57 7.08
N LEU A 38 9.65 3.25 6.03
CA LEU A 38 8.42 2.46 6.12
C LEU A 38 8.66 0.96 5.97
N SER A 39 9.73 0.55 5.30
CA SER A 39 10.00 -0.85 4.95
C SER A 39 10.26 -1.74 6.17
N ASP A 40 10.76 -1.16 7.26
CA ASP A 40 11.04 -1.88 8.51
C ASP A 40 9.85 -1.91 9.49
N LEU A 41 8.74 -1.27 9.14
CA LEU A 41 7.57 -1.18 10.02
C LEU A 41 6.72 -2.46 9.95
N PRO A 42 6.11 -2.89 11.07
CA PRO A 42 5.08 -3.93 11.05
C PRO A 42 3.95 -3.56 10.08
N GLU A 43 3.36 -4.54 9.39
CA GLU A 43 2.26 -4.29 8.45
C GLU A 43 1.06 -3.58 9.09
N THR A 44 0.86 -3.78 10.41
CA THR A 44 -0.20 -3.15 11.20
C THR A 44 0.17 -1.76 11.74
N HIS A 45 1.40 -1.30 11.50
CA HIS A 45 1.83 0.02 11.94
C HIS A 45 1.02 1.12 11.23
N PRO A 46 0.55 2.17 11.94
CA PRO A 46 -0.30 3.21 11.35
C PRO A 46 0.31 3.84 10.09
N ASP A 47 1.62 4.09 10.09
CA ASP A 47 2.32 4.67 8.93
C ASP A 47 2.38 3.71 7.73
N ALA A 48 2.53 2.40 7.96
CA ALA A 48 2.52 1.40 6.87
C ALA A 48 1.10 1.27 6.26
N LEU A 49 0.07 1.32 7.11
CA LEU A 49 -1.33 1.36 6.70
C LEU A 49 -1.67 2.64 5.95
N ALA A 50 -1.14 3.79 6.39
CA ALA A 50 -1.32 5.08 5.74
C ALA A 50 -0.68 5.12 4.35
N PHE A 51 0.53 4.58 4.21
CA PHE A 51 1.16 4.45 2.91
C PHE A 51 0.36 3.52 1.99
N SER A 52 -0.18 2.42 2.54
CA SER A 52 -1.03 1.52 1.78
C SER A 52 -2.31 2.20 1.31
N LEU A 53 -2.96 3.01 2.16
CA LEU A 53 -4.12 3.83 1.79
C LEU A 53 -3.77 4.80 0.65
N MET A 54 -2.65 5.53 0.77
CA MET A 54 -2.18 6.42 -0.29
C MET A 54 -1.99 5.69 -1.61
N MET A 55 -1.37 4.51 -1.60
CA MET A 55 -1.16 3.70 -2.80
C MET A 55 -2.45 3.14 -3.37
N ILE A 56 -3.39 2.70 -2.54
CA ILE A 56 -4.73 2.26 -2.97
C ILE A 56 -5.44 3.35 -3.78
N ASP A 57 -5.35 4.61 -3.32
CA ASP A 57 -5.93 5.76 -4.00
C ASP A 57 -5.15 6.12 -5.27
N LEU A 58 -3.81 6.13 -5.21
CA LEU A 58 -2.93 6.48 -6.33
C LEU A 58 -3.03 5.46 -7.49
N ASP A 59 -3.05 4.17 -7.17
CA ASP A 59 -3.14 3.06 -8.13
C ASP A 59 -4.58 2.89 -8.66
N GLY A 60 -5.56 3.46 -7.94
CA GLY A 60 -6.98 3.28 -8.18
C GLY A 60 -7.44 1.84 -7.94
N CYS A 61 -6.88 1.16 -6.92
CA CYS A 61 -7.13 -0.27 -6.65
C CYS A 61 -8.62 -0.58 -6.48
N LEU A 62 -9.40 0.33 -5.89
CA LEU A 62 -10.84 0.14 -5.67
C LEU A 62 -11.67 0.08 -6.96
N THR A 63 -11.07 0.42 -8.11
CA THR A 63 -11.69 0.32 -9.45
C THR A 63 -11.12 -0.86 -10.26
N CYS A 64 -10.30 -1.70 -9.65
CA CYS A 64 -9.65 -2.82 -10.33
C CYS A 64 -10.57 -4.06 -10.33
N GLU A 65 -11.11 -4.39 -11.50
CA GLU A 65 -11.92 -5.61 -11.70
C GLU A 65 -11.01 -6.80 -12.02
N MET A 66 -11.39 -8.02 -11.59
CA MET A 66 -10.55 -9.23 -11.67
C MET A 66 -10.18 -9.65 -13.11
N ASP A 67 -11.01 -9.29 -14.08
CA ASP A 67 -10.79 -9.53 -15.51
C ASP A 67 -10.00 -8.40 -16.20
N SER A 68 -9.76 -7.28 -15.50
CA SER A 68 -9.05 -6.14 -16.05
C SER A 68 -7.58 -6.47 -16.34
N TYR A 69 -7.00 -5.77 -17.32
CA TYR A 69 -5.57 -5.84 -17.63
C TYR A 69 -4.69 -5.54 -16.40
N ARG A 70 -5.18 -4.71 -15.48
CA ARG A 70 -4.50 -4.36 -14.22
C ARG A 70 -4.42 -5.56 -13.28
N ALA A 71 -5.54 -6.26 -13.05
CA ALA A 71 -5.58 -7.46 -12.21
C ALA A 71 -4.67 -8.58 -12.75
N GLN A 72 -4.56 -8.71 -14.08
CA GLN A 72 -3.68 -9.71 -14.70
C GLN A 72 -2.18 -9.38 -14.56
N ARG A 73 -1.81 -8.09 -14.43
CA ARG A 73 -0.43 -7.62 -14.29
C ARG A 73 0.14 -7.74 -12.87
N GLY A 74 -0.72 -7.79 -11.85
CA GLY A 74 -0.35 -7.87 -10.44
C GLY A 74 -0.09 -6.50 -9.78
N CYS A 75 -0.44 -6.39 -8.50
CA CYS A 75 -0.40 -5.13 -7.74
C CYS A 75 0.99 -4.48 -7.69
N ALA A 76 2.07 -5.25 -7.55
CA ALA A 76 3.42 -4.70 -7.58
C ALA A 76 3.71 -3.93 -8.88
N GLN A 77 3.26 -4.44 -10.02
CA GLN A 77 3.46 -3.79 -11.32
C GLN A 77 2.61 -2.52 -11.43
N CYS A 78 1.36 -2.56 -10.95
CA CYS A 78 0.46 -1.40 -10.91
C CYS A 78 1.03 -0.27 -10.04
N ALA A 79 1.47 -0.61 -8.83
CA ALA A 79 2.07 0.32 -7.88
C ALA A 79 3.32 1.01 -8.45
N ARG A 80 4.24 0.23 -9.01
CA ARG A 80 5.44 0.76 -9.67
C ARG A 80 5.08 1.71 -10.81
N GLN A 81 4.12 1.33 -11.66
CA GLN A 81 3.64 2.17 -12.77
C GLN A 81 3.02 3.48 -12.26
N ALA A 82 2.22 3.44 -11.19
CA ALA A 82 1.57 4.62 -10.65
C ALA A 82 2.59 5.63 -10.10
N VAL A 83 3.57 5.15 -9.33
CA VAL A 83 4.67 5.97 -8.80
C VAL A 83 5.53 6.59 -9.92
N LEU A 84 5.88 5.79 -10.95
CA LEU A 84 6.68 6.24 -12.10
C LEU A 84 5.91 7.23 -13.00
N SER A 85 4.59 7.07 -13.13
CA SER A 85 3.75 7.94 -13.96
C SER A 85 3.21 9.17 -13.25
N PHE A 86 3.41 9.28 -11.93
CA PHE A 86 3.03 10.44 -11.15
C PHE A 86 3.80 11.68 -11.62
N LYS A 87 3.06 12.65 -12.17
CA LYS A 87 3.60 13.88 -12.79
C LYS A 87 4.10 14.93 -11.80
N GLY A 88 3.80 14.77 -10.51
CA GLY A 88 4.25 15.69 -9.46
C GLY A 88 5.63 15.36 -8.91
N THR A 89 6.07 16.14 -7.92
CA THR A 89 7.34 15.96 -7.20
C THR A 89 7.23 14.93 -6.09
N ASP A 90 8.37 14.47 -5.59
CA ASP A 90 8.45 13.53 -4.46
C ASP A 90 7.83 14.15 -3.20
N THR A 91 8.08 15.44 -2.95
CA THR A 91 7.41 16.22 -1.91
C THR A 91 5.88 16.19 -2.02
N GLN A 92 5.31 16.18 -3.23
CA GLN A 92 3.85 16.08 -3.43
C GLN A 92 3.32 14.66 -3.14
N LEU A 93 4.10 13.61 -3.40
CA LEU A 93 3.77 12.25 -2.96
C LEU A 93 3.83 12.13 -1.43
N ILE A 94 4.89 12.66 -0.82
CA ILE A 94 5.04 12.70 0.65
C ILE A 94 3.89 13.49 1.29
N LYS A 95 3.41 14.56 0.64
CA LYS A 95 2.22 15.27 1.08
C LYS A 95 0.96 14.40 1.06
N GLN A 96 0.75 13.61 0.00
CA GLN A 96 -0.37 12.66 -0.08
C GLN A 96 -0.26 11.57 1.01
N PHE A 97 0.94 11.05 1.25
CA PHE A 97 1.21 10.14 2.37
C PHE A 97 0.82 10.76 3.71
N ASN A 98 1.23 12.00 3.98
CA ASN A 98 0.88 12.69 5.22
C ASN A 98 -0.63 12.93 5.37
N GLN A 99 -1.35 13.17 4.27
CA GLN A 99 -2.83 13.25 4.29
C GLN A 99 -3.46 11.89 4.63
N ALA A 100 -2.97 10.81 4.02
CA ALA A 100 -3.42 9.46 4.36
C ALA A 100 -3.09 9.08 5.81
N LYS A 101 -1.96 9.53 6.35
CA LYS A 101 -1.57 9.34 7.75
C LYS A 101 -2.52 10.03 8.72
N GLN A 102 -2.94 11.26 8.42
CA GLN A 102 -3.97 11.95 9.19
C GLN A 102 -5.30 11.19 9.18
N GLU A 103 -5.68 10.64 8.02
CA GLU A 103 -6.90 9.84 7.88
C GLU A 103 -6.86 8.55 8.72
N ILE A 104 -5.77 7.79 8.64
CA ILE A 104 -5.59 6.57 9.44
C ILE A 104 -5.61 6.88 10.93
N ASN A 105 -4.87 7.90 11.37
CA ASN A 105 -4.85 8.29 12.79
C ASN A 105 -6.25 8.65 13.30
N ARG A 106 -7.02 9.44 12.54
CA ARG A 106 -8.40 9.78 12.89
C ARG A 106 -9.26 8.52 13.04
N LYS A 107 -9.18 7.59 12.08
CA LYS A 107 -9.93 6.33 12.15
C LYS A 107 -9.52 5.48 13.34
N MET A 108 -8.23 5.43 13.69
CA MET A 108 -7.75 4.66 14.83
C MET A 108 -8.24 5.22 16.17
N GLU A 109 -8.42 6.54 16.29
CA GLU A 109 -9.03 7.17 17.46
C GLU A 109 -10.53 6.87 17.58
N GLU A 110 -11.23 6.72 16.45
CA GLU A 110 -12.67 6.42 16.40
C GLU A 110 -12.98 4.92 16.58
N LEU A 111 -12.02 4.04 16.28
CA LEU A 111 -12.22 2.59 16.35
C LEU A 111 -12.06 2.08 17.79
N PRO A 112 -12.96 1.21 18.28
CA PRO A 112 -12.73 0.53 19.55
C PRO A 112 -11.47 -0.33 19.46
N PRO A 113 -10.72 -0.52 20.56
CA PRO A 113 -9.55 -1.39 20.57
C PRO A 113 -9.96 -2.78 20.07
N VAL A 114 -9.29 -3.24 19.01
CA VAL A 114 -9.55 -4.55 18.42
C VAL A 114 -9.16 -5.59 19.47
N MET A 115 -10.16 -6.28 20.03
CA MET A 115 -9.95 -7.36 20.99
C MET A 115 -9.19 -8.48 20.27
N HIS A 116 -7.92 -8.66 20.62
CA HIS A 116 -7.09 -9.73 20.06
C HIS A 116 -7.77 -11.08 20.32
N LEU A 117 -8.25 -11.73 19.26
CA LEU A 117 -8.52 -13.16 19.29
C LEU A 117 -7.16 -13.86 19.42
N GLN A 118 -6.77 -14.16 20.65
CA GLN A 118 -5.68 -15.07 20.92
C GLN A 118 -6.05 -16.42 20.33
N THR A 119 -5.37 -16.81 19.25
CA THR A 119 -5.48 -18.13 18.66
C THR A 119 -4.98 -19.16 19.68
N ALA A 120 -5.86 -20.09 20.05
CA ALA A 120 -5.54 -21.29 20.81
C ALA A 120 -4.79 -22.32 19.96
#